data_AF-U1P5W3-F1
#
_entry.id   AF-U1P5W3-F1
#
_cell.length_a   1.000
_cell.length_b   1.000
_cell.length_c   1.000
_cell.angle_alpha   90.00
_cell.angle_beta   90.00
_cell.angle_gamma   90.00
#
_symmetry.space_group_name_H-M   'P 1'
#
loop_
_entity.id
_entity.type
_entity.pdbx_description
1 polymer ?
#
loop_
_entity_poly.entity_id
_entity_poly.type
_entity_poly.pdbx_seq_one_letter_code
_entity_poly.pdbx_strand_id
1 'polypeptide(L)'
;ILLVWWALAIPLTFALGGGNHPWYLIPMYLPGAVLLGMVPAALTDGTFQRAARSAVGRSHSPETAAHEDGNTAADDNDAAVDGFAARLPGIDCPRAYLGERGRAVAYPAVSLLLALLLVLSYGGALAEPYNQEQREIGQTVATEVPEGETVAVWLAGNLTTQSLMTVSFYADRPLENVSTTRLRTDESIRYAIVPPGRETTLNRNHRVLAEGPANNATVVAFSD
;
A
#
# COMPACT_ATOMS: atom_id res chain seq x y z
N ILE A 1 -9.79 0.58 22.53
CA ILE A 1 -10.42 1.68 21.75
C ILE A 1 -9.58 2.07 20.55
N LEU A 2 -8.32 2.51 20.68
CA LEU A 2 -7.48 2.90 19.54
C LEU A 2 -7.34 1.80 18.47
N LEU A 3 -6.96 0.58 18.88
CA LEU A 3 -6.80 -0.55 17.95
C LEU A 3 -8.12 -0.97 17.29
N VAL A 4 -9.24 -0.93 18.01
CA VAL A 4 -10.57 -1.29 17.50
C VAL A 4 -11.09 -0.24 16.52
N TRP A 5 -10.93 1.04 16.88
CA TRP A 5 -11.25 2.15 15.98
C TRP A 5 -10.40 2.08 14.72
N TRP A 6 -9.11 1.79 14.84
CA TRP A 6 -8.18 1.68 13.72
C TRP A 6 -8.47 0.46 12.83
N ALA A 7 -8.79 -0.69 13.45
CA ALA A 7 -9.22 -1.92 12.78
C ALA A 7 -10.49 -1.75 11.95
N LEU A 8 -11.37 -0.82 12.35
CA LEU A 8 -12.58 -0.49 11.62
C LEU A 8 -12.32 0.60 10.59
N ALA A 9 -11.56 1.63 10.96
CA ALA A 9 -11.27 2.77 10.10
C ALA A 9 -10.58 2.33 8.81
N ILE A 10 -9.55 1.47 8.90
CA ILE A 10 -8.73 1.08 7.74
C ILE A 10 -9.54 0.30 6.69
N PRO A 11 -10.17 -0.86 7.00
CA PRO A 11 -10.97 -1.59 6.02
C PRO A 11 -12.16 -0.77 5.52
N LEU A 12 -12.74 0.08 6.36
CA LEU A 12 -13.85 0.96 5.96
C LEU A 12 -13.38 2.02 4.95
N THR A 13 -12.18 2.60 5.10
CA THR A 13 -11.60 3.48 4.07
C THR A 13 -11.36 2.75 2.75
N PHE A 14 -10.87 1.50 2.78
CA PHE A 14 -10.68 0.72 1.55
C PHE A 14 -12.03 0.33 0.92
N ALA A 15 -13.02 -0.05 1.72
CA ALA A 15 -14.35 -0.46 1.26
C ALA A 15 -15.19 0.72 0.72
N LEU A 16 -15.10 1.90 1.33
CA LEU A 16 -15.87 3.09 0.93
C LEU A 16 -15.13 4.00 -0.06
N GLY A 17 -13.79 4.04 0.01
CA GLY A 17 -12.94 4.89 -0.83
C GLY A 17 -12.72 4.34 -2.24
N GLY A 18 -13.08 3.08 -2.49
CA GLY A 18 -13.17 2.50 -3.84
C GLY A 18 -11.85 2.39 -4.60
N GLY A 19 -10.70 2.52 -3.94
CA GLY A 19 -9.39 2.55 -4.60
C GLY A 19 -8.29 1.90 -3.77
N ASN A 20 -7.41 1.18 -4.45
CA ASN A 20 -6.19 0.59 -3.90
C ASN A 20 -5.02 1.56 -4.10
N HIS A 21 -5.12 2.77 -3.53
CA HIS A 21 -4.06 3.75 -3.70
C HIS A 21 -2.87 3.50 -2.75
N PRO A 22 -1.62 3.62 -3.22
CA PRO A 22 -0.43 3.38 -2.40
C PRO A 22 -0.35 4.26 -1.14
N TRP A 23 -0.95 5.44 -1.14
CA TRP A 23 -0.95 6.34 0.01
C TRP A 23 -1.86 5.85 1.16
N TYR A 24 -2.77 4.90 0.92
CA TYR A 24 -3.49 4.22 2.00
C TYR A 24 -2.61 3.28 2.84
N LEU A 25 -1.38 2.99 2.41
CA LEU A 25 -0.41 2.22 3.19
C LEU A 25 0.20 3.02 4.34
N ILE A 26 0.21 4.36 4.26
CA ILE A 26 0.87 5.20 5.28
C ILE A 26 0.27 4.97 6.68
N PRO A 27 -1.06 4.96 6.85
CA PRO A 27 -1.68 4.58 8.11
C PRO A 27 -1.28 3.17 8.60
N MET A 28 -1.06 2.21 7.69
CA MET A 28 -0.72 0.80 8.01
C MET A 28 0.68 0.63 8.63
N TYR A 29 1.62 1.55 8.41
CA TYR A 29 2.95 1.45 9.03
C TYR A 29 2.92 1.70 10.54
N LEU A 30 1.92 2.42 11.05
CA LEU A 30 1.83 2.77 12.47
C LEU A 30 1.67 1.53 13.38
N PRO A 31 0.72 0.60 13.15
CA PRO A 31 0.65 -0.63 13.95
C PRO A 31 1.84 -1.56 13.71
N GLY A 32 2.43 -1.58 12.50
CA GLY A 32 3.67 -2.32 12.25
C GLY A 32 4.82 -1.82 13.12
N ALA A 33 4.99 -0.49 13.22
CA ALA A 33 6.00 0.14 14.07
C ALA A 33 5.73 -0.10 15.57
N VAL A 34 4.46 -0.03 15.98
CA VAL A 34 4.05 -0.32 17.37
C VAL A 34 4.31 -1.80 17.73
N LEU A 35 4.06 -2.73 16.81
CA LEU A 35 4.39 -4.15 16.99
C LEU A 35 5.90 -4.38 17.09
N LEU A 36 6.67 -3.78 16.18
CA LEU A 36 8.14 -3.83 16.20
C LEU A 36 8.73 -3.24 17.48
N GLY A 37 8.12 -2.19 18.05
CA GLY A 37 8.56 -1.62 19.32
C GLY A 37 8.22 -2.49 20.54
N MET A 38 7.11 -3.22 20.50
CA MET A 38 6.65 -4.04 21.63
C MET A 38 7.24 -5.45 21.68
N VAL A 39 7.63 -6.03 20.54
CA VAL A 39 8.19 -7.39 20.48
C VAL A 39 9.51 -7.52 21.27
N PRO A 40 10.50 -6.62 21.14
CA PRO A 40 11.72 -6.68 21.94
C PRO A 40 11.44 -6.55 23.44
N ALA A 41 10.55 -5.64 23.85
CA ALA A 41 10.17 -5.46 25.26
C ALA A 41 9.50 -6.71 25.83
N ALA A 42 8.61 -7.35 25.06
CA ALA A 42 7.95 -8.60 25.48
C ALA A 42 8.93 -9.79 25.56
N LEU A 43 10.00 -9.78 24.77
CA LEU A 43 11.06 -10.79 24.80
C LEU A 43 12.04 -10.56 25.96
N THR A 44 12.37 -9.31 26.29
CA THR A 44 13.29 -8.99 27.41
C THR A 44 12.66 -9.25 28.77
N ASP A 45 11.35 -9.06 28.93
CA ASP A 45 10.67 -9.17 30.22
C ASP A 45 10.26 -10.62 30.58
N GLY A 46 10.58 -11.58 29.69
CA GLY A 46 10.30 -13.02 29.87
C GLY A 46 8.81 -13.37 30.02
N THR A 47 7.92 -12.41 29.78
CA THR A 47 6.46 -12.55 29.91
C THR A 47 5.92 -13.48 28.83
N PHE A 48 6.44 -13.38 27.60
CA PHE A 48 6.10 -14.27 26.50
C PHE A 48 6.53 -15.72 26.77
N GLN A 49 7.74 -15.93 27.31
CA GLN A 49 8.25 -17.26 27.62
C GLN A 49 7.47 -17.94 28.76
N ARG A 50 7.01 -17.17 29.76
CA ARG A 50 6.11 -17.64 30.83
C ARG A 50 4.73 -18.00 30.29
N ALA A 51 4.16 -17.16 29.42
CA ALA A 51 2.87 -17.43 28.78
C ALA A 51 2.92 -18.67 27.88
N ALA A 52 3.95 -18.80 27.05
CA ALA A 52 4.17 -19.96 26.18
C ALA A 52 4.36 -21.26 26.98
N ARG A 53 5.16 -21.26 28.06
CA ARG A 53 5.26 -22.42 28.96
C ARG A 53 3.94 -22.79 29.60
N SER A 54 3.11 -21.82 29.98
CA SER A 54 1.80 -22.09 30.59
C SER A 54 0.72 -22.54 29.59
N ALA A 55 0.91 -22.28 28.30
CA ALA A 55 0.09 -22.81 27.21
C ALA A 55 0.52 -24.25 26.85
N VAL A 56 1.82 -24.52 26.85
CA VAL A 56 2.40 -25.85 26.55
C VAL A 56 2.31 -26.80 27.75
N GLY A 57 2.44 -26.31 28.98
CA GLY A 57 2.37 -27.10 30.22
C GLY A 57 0.95 -27.51 30.64
N ARG A 58 -0.08 -27.17 29.86
CA ARG A 58 -1.48 -27.51 30.15
C ARG A 58 -1.90 -28.88 29.58
N SER A 59 -0.94 -29.70 29.16
CA SER A 59 -1.13 -31.07 28.72
C SER A 59 -0.21 -32.03 29.50
N HIS A 60 -0.42 -32.16 30.82
CA HIS A 60 -0.45 -33.46 31.52
C HIS A 60 -0.48 -33.30 33.05
N SER A 61 -1.47 -34.00 33.61
CA SER A 61 -1.52 -34.60 34.95
C SER A 61 -2.22 -33.86 36.10
N PRO A 62 -2.89 -34.65 36.97
CA PRO A 62 -4.14 -34.29 37.61
C PRO A 62 -3.96 -33.78 39.04
N GLU A 63 -4.91 -32.92 39.39
CA GLU A 63 -5.56 -32.75 40.68
C GLU A 63 -5.12 -33.73 41.79
N THR A 64 -4.31 -33.24 42.72
CA THR A 64 -4.34 -33.69 44.12
C THR A 64 -4.11 -32.46 45.00
N ALA A 65 -5.15 -32.11 45.74
CA ALA A 65 -5.13 -31.06 46.74
C ALA A 65 -4.40 -31.54 48.01
N ALA A 66 -3.57 -30.67 48.61
CA ALA A 66 -3.62 -30.34 50.04
C ALA A 66 -2.49 -29.35 50.41
N HIS A 67 -2.90 -28.24 51.03
CA HIS A 67 -2.27 -27.44 52.09
C HIS A 67 -0.74 -27.48 52.30
N GLU A 68 -0.10 -26.30 52.33
CA GLU A 68 0.34 -25.65 53.59
C GLU A 68 0.93 -24.24 53.37
N ASP A 69 0.78 -23.42 54.42
CA ASP A 69 1.11 -22.01 54.56
C ASP A 69 2.62 -21.69 54.56
N GLY A 70 3.00 -20.44 54.23
CA GLY A 70 4.40 -20.01 54.36
C GLY A 70 4.76 -18.61 53.85
N ASN A 71 4.28 -17.58 54.55
CA ASN A 71 4.86 -16.26 54.84
C ASN A 71 6.06 -15.67 54.02
N THR A 72 5.84 -14.42 53.58
CA THR A 72 6.75 -13.23 53.57
C THR A 72 7.97 -13.05 52.64
N ALA A 73 7.95 -11.83 52.04
CA ALA A 73 9.04 -10.85 51.86
C ALA A 73 9.85 -10.84 50.56
N ALA A 74 9.53 -9.87 49.69
CA ALA A 74 10.33 -9.08 48.76
C ALA A 74 9.33 -8.47 47.76
N ASP A 75 9.29 -7.19 47.37
CA ASP A 75 10.33 -6.18 47.26
C ASP A 75 9.58 -4.85 47.04
N ASP A 76 9.87 -3.83 47.87
CA ASP A 76 9.37 -2.45 47.72
C ASP A 76 10.20 -1.77 46.63
N ASN A 77 9.73 -1.68 45.38
CA ASN A 77 10.41 -0.89 44.33
C ASN A 77 9.55 -0.56 43.09
N ASP A 78 8.35 0.01 43.22
CA ASP A 78 7.58 0.46 42.05
C ASP A 78 6.93 1.86 42.16
N ALA A 79 7.31 2.66 43.16
CA ALA A 79 6.82 4.02 43.33
C ALA A 79 7.66 5.05 42.54
N ALA A 80 7.66 5.00 41.20
CA ALA A 80 8.31 6.06 40.41
C ALA A 80 7.74 6.36 39.00
N VAL A 81 6.70 5.67 38.51
CA VAL A 81 6.23 5.87 37.10
C VAL A 81 4.82 6.48 36.99
N ASP A 82 4.13 6.73 38.10
CA ASP A 82 2.72 7.17 38.11
C ASP A 82 2.46 8.65 37.79
N GLY A 83 3.49 9.44 37.47
CA GLY A 83 3.34 10.89 37.29
C GLY A 83 2.69 11.33 35.96
N PHE A 84 2.70 10.50 34.92
CA PHE A 84 2.31 10.95 33.56
C PHE A 84 0.97 10.38 33.06
N ALA A 85 0.43 9.35 33.71
CA ALA A 85 -0.81 8.70 33.28
C ALA A 85 -2.09 9.34 33.85
N ALA A 86 -1.97 10.24 34.84
CA ALA A 86 -3.11 10.72 35.62
C ALA A 86 -3.96 11.84 34.97
N ARG A 87 -3.84 12.09 33.65
CA ARG A 87 -4.49 13.27 33.02
C ARG A 87 -5.23 13.01 31.71
N LEU A 88 -5.89 11.87 31.58
CA LEU A 88 -6.91 11.64 30.55
C LEU A 88 -8.18 11.03 31.20
N PRO A 89 -9.23 11.82 31.45
CA PRO A 89 -10.47 11.29 31.98
C PRO A 89 -11.24 10.54 30.90
N GLY A 90 -11.53 9.25 31.12
CA GLY A 90 -12.63 8.56 30.44
C GLY A 90 -12.33 7.32 29.60
N ILE A 91 -11.31 6.50 29.90
CA ILE A 91 -11.12 5.20 29.22
C ILE A 91 -10.75 4.08 30.21
N ASP A 92 -11.59 3.82 31.22
CA ASP A 92 -11.29 2.77 32.22
C ASP A 92 -12.01 1.43 32.02
N CYS A 93 -12.91 1.28 31.05
CA CYS A 93 -13.69 0.04 30.89
C CYS A 93 -13.33 -0.78 29.64
N PRO A 94 -12.09 -1.31 29.55
CA PRO A 94 -11.96 -2.78 29.51
C PRO A 94 -10.69 -3.32 30.18
N ARG A 95 -9.94 -2.51 30.96
CA ARG A 95 -8.68 -2.96 31.58
C ARG A 95 -8.88 -3.94 32.74
N ALA A 96 -10.03 -3.91 33.40
CA ALA A 96 -10.28 -4.67 34.62
C ALA A 96 -10.70 -6.14 34.42
N TYR A 97 -11.08 -6.55 33.20
CA TYR A 97 -11.67 -7.88 32.98
C TYR A 97 -10.68 -8.95 32.50
N LEU A 98 -9.46 -8.55 32.11
CA LEU A 98 -8.41 -9.46 31.65
C LEU A 98 -7.20 -9.28 32.58
N GLY A 99 -6.95 -10.26 33.45
CA GLY A 99 -5.73 -10.31 34.25
C GLY A 99 -4.46 -10.21 33.38
N GLU A 100 -3.30 -9.92 33.97
CA GLU A 100 -2.04 -9.67 33.25
C GLU A 100 -1.72 -10.72 32.17
N ARG A 101 -2.01 -12.00 32.45
CA ARG A 101 -1.86 -13.11 31.51
C ARG A 101 -2.77 -13.00 30.27
N GLY A 102 -4.00 -12.51 30.46
CA GLY A 102 -4.92 -12.25 29.36
C GLY A 102 -4.43 -11.12 28.47
N ARG A 103 -3.77 -10.10 29.04
CA ARG A 103 -3.21 -8.97 28.28
C ARG A 103 -2.01 -9.39 27.43
N ALA A 104 -1.12 -10.23 27.98
CA ALA A 104 0.05 -10.73 27.26
C ALA A 104 -0.30 -11.56 26.00
N VAL A 105 -1.45 -12.23 25.98
CA VAL A 105 -1.89 -13.07 24.86
C VAL A 105 -2.88 -12.34 23.94
N ALA A 106 -3.75 -11.49 24.50
CA ALA A 106 -4.75 -10.77 23.71
C ALA A 106 -4.12 -9.78 22.73
N TYR A 107 -3.05 -9.06 23.12
CA TYR A 107 -2.39 -8.11 22.24
C TYR A 107 -1.79 -8.75 20.98
N PRO A 108 -0.91 -9.77 21.06
CA PRO A 108 -0.35 -10.41 19.87
C PRO A 108 -1.43 -11.12 19.03
N ALA A 109 -2.43 -11.73 19.67
CA ALA A 109 -3.53 -12.37 18.95
C ALA A 109 -4.38 -11.36 18.17
N VAL A 110 -4.71 -10.22 18.78
CA VAL A 110 -5.42 -9.12 18.11
C VAL A 110 -4.56 -8.55 16.98
N SER A 111 -3.26 -8.36 17.19
CA SER A 111 -2.37 -7.86 16.16
C SER A 111 -2.20 -8.82 14.97
N LEU A 112 -2.11 -10.13 15.20
CA LEU A 112 -2.09 -11.14 14.15
C LEU A 112 -3.43 -11.21 13.40
N LEU A 113 -4.54 -11.14 14.13
CA LEU A 113 -5.87 -11.09 13.51
C LEU A 113 -6.03 -9.83 12.64
N LEU A 114 -5.54 -8.68 13.11
CA LEU A 114 -5.52 -7.45 12.33
C LEU A 114 -4.65 -7.58 11.09
N ALA A 115 -3.43 -8.14 11.21
CA ALA A 115 -2.57 -8.38 10.06
C ALA A 115 -3.23 -9.32 9.04
N LEU A 116 -3.90 -10.39 9.51
CA LEU A 116 -4.59 -11.34 8.65
C LEU A 116 -5.80 -10.69 7.93
N LEU A 117 -6.64 -9.96 8.67
CA LEU A 117 -7.76 -9.23 8.08
C LEU A 117 -7.28 -8.18 7.07
N LEU A 118 -6.14 -7.55 7.35
CA LEU A 118 -5.52 -6.58 6.46
C LEU A 118 -5.03 -7.22 5.16
N VAL A 119 -4.32 -8.35 5.25
CA VAL A 119 -3.87 -9.13 4.09
C VAL A 119 -5.05 -9.63 3.27
N LEU A 120 -6.12 -10.09 3.92
CA LEU A 120 -7.35 -10.53 3.24
C LEU A 120 -8.12 -9.35 2.61
N SER A 121 -8.06 -8.16 3.20
CA SER A 121 -8.65 -6.93 2.64
C SER A 121 -7.82 -6.31 1.53
N TYR A 122 -6.54 -6.67 1.43
CA TYR A 122 -5.64 -6.29 0.34
C TYR A 122 -5.97 -7.12 -0.90
N GLY A 123 -7.09 -6.78 -1.54
CA GLY A 123 -7.54 -7.42 -2.77
C GLY A 123 -6.66 -7.03 -3.94
N GLY A 124 -5.82 -7.97 -4.42
CA GLY A 124 -5.18 -7.92 -5.73
C GLY A 124 -4.01 -6.93 -5.89
N ALA A 125 -3.18 -7.17 -6.90
CA ALA A 125 -2.01 -6.35 -7.21
C ALA A 125 -2.40 -4.88 -7.47
N LEU A 126 -1.66 -3.95 -6.87
CA LEU A 126 -1.77 -2.49 -7.05
C LEU A 126 -1.45 -1.99 -8.46
N ALA A 127 -1.14 -2.90 -9.39
CA ALA A 127 -0.84 -2.56 -10.77
C ALA A 127 -2.16 -2.45 -11.54
N GLU A 128 -2.74 -1.23 -11.56
CA GLU A 128 -3.84 -0.97 -12.48
C GLU A 128 -3.34 -1.21 -13.91
N PRO A 129 -4.06 -2.01 -14.74
CA PRO A 129 -3.57 -2.44 -16.05
C PRO A 129 -3.12 -1.29 -16.96
N TYR A 130 -3.77 -0.13 -16.83
CA TYR A 130 -3.39 1.05 -17.60
C TYR A 130 -1.99 1.57 -17.23
N ASN A 131 -1.52 1.41 -15.99
CA ASN A 131 -0.16 1.83 -15.59
C ASN A 131 0.91 0.93 -16.20
N GLN A 132 0.64 -0.37 -16.33
CA GLN A 132 1.54 -1.29 -17.01
C GLN A 132 1.64 -0.95 -18.50
N GLU A 133 0.50 -0.71 -19.15
CA GLU A 133 0.46 -0.35 -20.56
C GLU A 133 1.15 1.00 -20.83
N GLN A 134 0.96 2.03 -19.98
CA GLN A 134 1.68 3.29 -20.10
C GLN A 134 3.20 3.11 -19.98
N ARG A 135 3.66 2.20 -19.11
CA ARG A 135 5.07 1.87 -18.97
C ARG A 135 5.61 1.21 -20.24
N GLU A 136 4.90 0.23 -20.78
CA GLU A 136 5.29 -0.48 -22.00
C GLU A 136 5.36 0.47 -23.21
N ILE A 137 4.38 1.37 -23.35
CA ILE A 137 4.38 2.44 -24.36
C ILE A 137 5.60 3.35 -24.18
N GLY A 138 5.84 3.85 -22.97
CA GLY A 138 6.99 4.71 -22.69
C GLY A 138 8.32 4.02 -23.02
N GLN A 139 8.50 2.77 -22.59
CA GLN A 139 9.72 2.01 -22.91
C GLN A 139 9.89 1.76 -24.41
N THR A 140 8.79 1.56 -25.15
CA THR A 140 8.82 1.44 -26.61
C THR A 140 9.25 2.76 -27.25
N VAL A 141 8.71 3.89 -26.79
CA VAL A 141 9.14 5.22 -27.24
C VAL A 141 10.63 5.43 -26.98
N ALA A 142 11.13 5.12 -25.78
CA ALA A 142 12.54 5.27 -25.43
C ALA A 142 13.47 4.43 -26.33
N THR A 143 12.99 3.27 -26.79
CA THR A 143 13.76 2.34 -27.62
C THR A 143 13.73 2.70 -29.11
N GLU A 144 12.56 3.05 -29.63
CA GLU A 144 12.33 3.25 -31.07
C GLU A 144 12.54 4.70 -31.53
N VAL A 145 12.41 5.68 -30.64
CA VAL A 145 12.58 7.10 -30.96
C VAL A 145 14.03 7.52 -30.67
N PRO A 146 14.78 8.04 -31.66
CA PRO A 146 16.15 8.51 -31.46
C PRO A 146 16.28 9.57 -30.36
N GLU A 147 17.44 9.62 -29.71
CA GLU A 147 17.75 10.68 -28.75
C GLU A 147 17.68 12.07 -29.43
N GLY A 148 17.11 13.05 -28.73
CA GLY A 148 16.94 14.42 -29.22
C GLY A 148 15.67 14.68 -30.05
N GLU A 149 14.91 13.65 -30.39
CA GLU A 149 13.63 13.80 -31.07
C GLU A 149 12.48 14.12 -30.09
N THR A 150 11.53 14.92 -30.57
CA THR A 150 10.28 15.20 -29.85
C THR A 150 9.15 14.34 -30.38
N VAL A 151 8.37 13.75 -29.48
CA VAL A 151 7.17 12.98 -29.82
C VAL A 151 5.97 13.90 -29.75
N ALA A 152 5.31 14.12 -30.89
CA ALA A 152 4.10 14.90 -30.96
C ALA A 152 2.92 14.15 -30.32
N VAL A 153 2.05 14.83 -29.61
CA VAL A 153 0.89 14.23 -28.95
C VAL A 153 -0.37 14.92 -29.43
N TRP A 154 -1.31 14.15 -29.95
CA TRP A 154 -2.63 14.66 -30.30
C TRP A 154 -3.63 14.29 -29.21
N LEU A 155 -3.84 15.18 -28.24
CA LEU A 155 -4.86 15.00 -27.22
C LEU A 155 -6.26 15.21 -27.83
N ALA A 156 -7.02 14.12 -27.99
CA ALA A 156 -8.40 14.14 -28.43
C ALA A 156 -9.19 12.92 -27.92
N GLY A 157 -10.50 13.11 -27.73
CA GLY A 157 -11.37 12.06 -27.21
C GLY A 157 -10.92 11.63 -25.81
N ASN A 158 -10.62 10.34 -25.66
CA ASN A 158 -10.24 9.72 -24.37
C ASN A 158 -8.73 9.69 -24.13
N LEU A 159 -7.91 10.17 -25.08
CA LEU A 159 -6.48 10.35 -24.87
C LEU A 159 -6.25 11.67 -24.11
N THR A 160 -5.93 11.55 -22.83
CA THR A 160 -5.75 12.70 -21.93
C THR A 160 -4.33 12.77 -21.39
N THR A 161 -3.97 13.89 -20.75
CA THR A 161 -2.68 14.02 -20.04
C THR A 161 -2.51 12.93 -18.96
N GLN A 162 -3.59 12.50 -18.31
CA GLN A 162 -3.54 11.43 -17.32
C GLN A 162 -3.19 10.07 -17.95
N SER A 163 -3.65 9.82 -19.18
CA SER A 163 -3.30 8.63 -19.96
C SER A 163 -1.82 8.60 -20.37
N LEU A 164 -1.09 9.71 -20.24
CA LEU A 164 0.31 9.87 -20.66
C LEU A 164 1.26 10.20 -19.51
N MET A 165 0.76 10.30 -18.28
CA MET A 165 1.57 10.71 -17.13
C MET A 165 2.78 9.79 -16.96
N THR A 166 2.54 8.48 -16.94
CA THR A 166 3.59 7.47 -16.80
C THR A 166 4.37 7.29 -18.09
N VAL A 167 3.73 7.48 -19.25
CA VAL A 167 4.41 7.46 -20.56
C VAL A 167 5.52 8.51 -20.60
N SER A 168 5.25 9.75 -20.21
CA SER A 168 6.24 10.84 -20.25
C SER A 168 7.48 10.55 -19.39
N PHE A 169 7.32 9.82 -18.29
CA PHE A 169 8.41 9.40 -17.43
C PHE A 169 9.28 8.31 -18.06
N TYR A 170 8.67 7.28 -18.66
CA TYR A 170 9.41 6.15 -19.24
C TYR A 170 9.86 6.38 -20.69
N ALA A 171 9.24 7.32 -21.41
CA ALA A 171 9.57 7.66 -22.79
C ALA A 171 11.00 8.17 -22.94
N ASP A 172 11.53 8.84 -21.90
CA ASP A 172 12.83 9.52 -21.96
C ASP A 172 12.98 10.43 -23.20
N ARG A 173 11.85 10.94 -23.70
CA ARG A 173 11.75 11.83 -24.85
C ARG A 173 10.75 12.94 -24.53
N PRO A 174 11.01 14.18 -24.98
CA PRO A 174 10.04 15.25 -24.81
C PRO A 174 8.73 14.92 -25.55
N LEU A 175 7.62 15.09 -24.84
CA LEU A 175 6.27 14.98 -25.40
C LEU A 175 5.72 16.40 -25.61
N GLU A 176 5.25 16.70 -26.83
CA GLU A 176 4.67 18.01 -27.17
C GLU A 176 3.24 17.85 -27.64
N ASN A 177 2.29 18.51 -26.98
CA ASN A 177 0.90 18.53 -27.47
C ASN A 177 0.80 19.40 -28.73
N VAL A 178 0.29 18.84 -29.83
CA VAL A 178 0.12 19.53 -31.11
C VAL A 178 -1.31 19.40 -31.64
N SER A 179 -1.71 20.35 -32.49
CA SER A 179 -2.99 20.28 -33.18
C SER A 179 -2.99 19.22 -34.28
N THR A 180 -4.16 18.67 -34.60
CA THR A 180 -4.33 17.72 -35.70
C THR A 180 -3.89 18.31 -37.04
N THR A 181 -4.12 19.62 -37.25
CA THR A 181 -3.68 20.31 -38.47
C THR A 181 -2.17 20.26 -38.60
N ARG A 182 -1.44 20.61 -37.53
CA ARG A 182 0.03 20.54 -37.53
C ARG A 182 0.53 19.12 -37.76
N LEU A 183 -0.06 18.14 -37.07
CA LEU A 183 0.33 16.72 -37.23
C LEU A 183 0.19 16.21 -38.68
N ARG A 184 -0.79 16.74 -39.42
CA ARG A 184 -1.05 16.42 -40.83
C ARG A 184 -0.13 17.14 -41.81
N THR A 185 0.18 18.40 -41.55
CA THR A 185 0.87 19.27 -42.53
C THR A 185 2.36 19.45 -42.27
N ASP A 186 2.81 19.24 -41.04
CA ASP A 186 4.19 19.44 -40.63
C ASP A 186 4.99 18.15 -40.83
N GLU A 187 5.68 18.06 -41.96
CA GLU A 187 6.52 16.92 -42.33
C GLU A 187 7.73 16.76 -41.39
N SER A 188 8.12 17.80 -40.64
CA SER A 188 9.18 17.69 -39.65
C SER A 188 8.80 16.81 -38.45
N ILE A 189 7.49 16.57 -38.23
CA ILE A 189 7.03 15.65 -37.20
C ILE A 189 7.20 14.22 -37.70
N ARG A 190 8.09 13.48 -37.05
CA ARG A 190 8.41 12.08 -37.37
C ARG A 190 7.74 11.07 -36.46
N TYR A 191 7.42 11.45 -35.22
CA TYR A 191 6.86 10.54 -34.21
C TYR A 191 5.65 11.17 -33.55
N ALA A 192 4.60 10.37 -33.33
CA ALA A 192 3.40 10.85 -32.68
C ALA A 192 2.69 9.82 -31.79
N ILE A 193 2.00 10.30 -30.76
CA ILE A 193 1.02 9.57 -29.98
C ILE A 193 -0.37 10.11 -30.31
N VAL A 194 -1.24 9.25 -30.79
CA VAL A 194 -2.58 9.60 -31.27
C VAL A 194 -3.64 8.67 -30.69
N PRO A 195 -4.93 9.05 -30.68
CA PRO A 195 -5.99 8.12 -30.27
C PRO A 195 -6.10 6.94 -31.24
N PRO A 196 -6.41 5.71 -30.78
CA PRO A 196 -6.55 4.54 -31.62
C PRO A 196 -7.51 4.75 -32.79
N GLY A 197 -7.12 4.29 -33.98
CA GLY A 197 -7.87 4.43 -35.22
C GLY A 197 -7.74 5.80 -35.88
N ARG A 198 -7.14 6.79 -35.21
CA ARG A 198 -7.02 8.16 -35.75
C ARG A 198 -5.76 8.36 -36.58
N GLU A 199 -4.77 7.48 -36.46
CA GLU A 199 -3.57 7.44 -37.31
C GLU A 199 -3.93 7.37 -38.80
N THR A 200 -4.97 6.62 -39.16
CA THR A 200 -5.47 6.51 -40.54
C THR A 200 -6.02 7.83 -41.09
N THR A 201 -6.47 8.75 -40.22
CA THR A 201 -7.05 10.03 -40.63
C THR A 201 -6.00 11.10 -40.90
N LEU A 202 -4.72 10.82 -40.64
CA LEU A 202 -3.65 11.80 -40.81
C LEU A 202 -3.18 11.92 -42.26
N ASN A 203 -3.61 11.01 -43.16
CA ASN A 203 -3.22 10.98 -44.57
C ASN A 203 -1.69 11.00 -44.78
N ARG A 204 -0.94 10.40 -43.85
CA ARG A 204 0.50 10.21 -43.93
C ARG A 204 0.81 8.72 -43.82
N ASN A 205 1.82 8.28 -44.57
CA ASN A 205 2.35 6.93 -44.39
C ASN A 205 2.91 6.82 -42.97
N HIS A 206 2.57 5.74 -42.28
CA HIS A 206 2.98 5.54 -40.91
C HIS A 206 3.16 4.05 -40.60
N ARG A 207 4.01 3.80 -39.60
CA ARG A 207 4.20 2.52 -38.95
C ARG A 207 3.77 2.65 -37.49
N VAL A 208 2.89 1.77 -37.05
CA VAL A 208 2.52 1.67 -35.63
C VAL A 208 3.69 1.04 -34.86
N LEU A 209 4.15 1.72 -33.82
CA LEU A 209 5.22 1.24 -32.93
C LEU A 209 4.66 0.52 -31.70
N ALA A 210 3.57 1.05 -31.14
CA ALA A 210 2.89 0.49 -29.97
C ALA A 210 1.41 0.85 -29.96
N GLU A 211 0.59 -0.02 -29.36
CA GLU A 211 -0.83 0.20 -29.14
C GLU A 211 -1.15 0.03 -27.66
N GLY A 212 -1.98 0.95 -27.16
CA GLY A 212 -2.45 0.98 -25.78
C GLY A 212 -3.96 1.17 -25.71
N PRO A 213 -4.76 0.11 -25.91
CA PRO A 213 -6.20 0.20 -25.84
C PRO A 213 -6.71 0.64 -24.46
N ALA A 214 -6.04 0.30 -23.36
CA ALA A 214 -6.47 0.71 -22.02
C ALA A 214 -6.30 2.22 -21.78
N ASN A 215 -5.30 2.83 -22.41
CA ASN A 215 -5.00 4.27 -22.31
C ASN A 215 -5.49 5.10 -23.49
N ASN A 216 -6.13 4.46 -24.48
CA ASN A 216 -6.53 5.08 -25.74
C ASN A 216 -5.35 5.78 -26.44
N ALA A 217 -4.20 5.12 -26.52
CA ALA A 217 -3.00 5.66 -27.14
C ALA A 217 -2.44 4.71 -28.20
N THR A 218 -2.04 5.26 -29.35
CA THR A 218 -1.30 4.56 -30.41
C THR A 218 -0.07 5.38 -30.74
N VAL A 219 1.10 4.76 -30.70
CA VAL A 219 2.37 5.40 -31.07
C VAL A 219 2.66 5.09 -32.53
N VAL A 220 2.95 6.11 -33.31
CA VAL A 220 3.27 5.99 -34.73
C VAL A 220 4.58 6.68 -35.07
N ALA A 221 5.31 6.08 -36.00
CA ALA A 221 6.38 6.73 -36.75
C ALA A 221 5.85 7.06 -38.15
N PHE A 222 5.97 8.30 -38.58
CA PHE A 222 5.68 8.69 -39.96
C PHE A 222 6.86 8.32 -40.85
N SER A 223 6.54 7.79 -42.03
CA SER A 223 7.49 7.58 -43.10
C SER A 223 7.27 8.66 -44.16
N ASP A 224 8.37 9.24 -44.65
CA ASP A 224 8.36 10.11 -45.83
C ASP A 224 7.97 9.34 -47.10
#